data_AF-A0A938GX38-F1
#
_entry.id   AF-A0A938GX38-F1
#
_cell.length_a   1.000
_cell.length_b   1.000
_cell.length_c   1.000
_cell.angle_alpha   90.00
_cell.angle_beta   90.00
_cell.angle_gamma   90.00
#
_symmetry.space_group_name_H-M   'P 1'
#
loop_
_entity.id
_entity.type
_entity.pdbx_description
1 polymer ?
#
loop_
_entity_poly.entity_id
_entity_poly.type
_entity_poly.pdbx_seq_one_letter_code
_entity_poly.pdbx_strand_id
1 'polypeptide(L)' 'MKTVESPRSESIPAEWLAEFEAAARRPLAQRIKYAFIRTYKPTLDDAPYRSFDSMQQYRAWCDRALPSWLGYQR' A
#
# COMPACT_ATOMS: atom_id res chain seq x y z
N MET A 1 11.77 -1.93 23.86
CA MET A 1 11.16 -1.21 22.72
C MET A 1 12.23 -1.10 21.64
N LYS A 2 12.04 -1.70 20.47
CA LYS A 2 12.97 -1.50 19.34
C LYS A 2 12.53 -0.24 18.61
N THR A 3 13.38 0.78 18.58
CA THR A 3 13.20 1.98 17.78
C THR A 3 13.24 1.55 16.31
N VAL A 4 12.10 1.61 15.63
CA VAL A 4 12.08 1.47 14.18
C VAL A 4 12.60 2.81 13.67
N GLU A 5 13.89 2.85 13.30
CA GLU A 5 14.42 3.99 12.55
C GLU A 5 13.65 4.07 11.24
N SER A 6 12.75 5.04 11.15
CA SER A 6 12.09 5.40 9.91
C SER A 6 13.19 5.78 8.92
N PRO A 7 13.25 5.19 7.71
CA PRO A 7 14.25 5.57 6.73
C PRO A 7 14.18 7.08 6.57
N ARG A 8 15.33 7.74 6.74
CA ARG A 8 15.49 9.20 6.66
C ARG A 8 14.62 9.73 5.53
N SER A 9 13.74 10.68 5.86
CA SER A 9 12.85 11.34 4.91
C SER A 9 13.69 11.95 3.79
N GLU A 10 13.85 11.22 2.68
CA GLU A 10 14.18 11.86 1.41
C GLU A 10 13.11 12.91 1.17
N SER A 11 13.53 14.15 0.95
CA SER A 11 12.60 15.24 0.68
C SER A 11 11.78 14.85 -0.54
N ILE A 12 10.45 14.73 -0.37
CA ILE A 12 9.54 14.45 -1.48
C ILE A 12 9.81 15.49 -2.58
N PRO A 13 10.09 15.07 -3.82
CA PRO A 13 10.31 16.01 -4.92
C PRO A 13 9.17 17.02 -5.01
N ALA A 14 9.50 18.31 -5.13
CA ALA A 14 8.51 19.39 -5.14
C ALA A 14 7.46 19.21 -6.26
N GLU A 15 7.88 18.65 -7.40
CA GLU A 15 7.01 18.23 -8.50
C GLU A 15 5.95 17.23 -8.06
N TRP A 16 6.33 16.17 -7.34
CA TRP A 16 5.40 15.13 -6.89
C TRP A 16 4.41 15.69 -5.87
N LEU A 17 4.87 16.58 -4.99
CA LEU A 17 3.99 17.26 -4.05
C LEU A 17 2.99 18.16 -4.79
N ALA A 18 3.42 18.91 -5.80
CA ALA A 18 2.56 19.75 -6.61
C ALA A 18 1.50 18.94 -7.38
N GLU A 19 1.88 17.78 -7.94
CA GLU A 19 0.95 16.85 -8.59
C GLU A 19 -0.07 16.27 -7.62
N PHE A 20 0.37 15.87 -6.42
CA PHE A 20 -0.51 15.39 -5.36
C PHE A 20 -1.53 16.45 -4.97
N GLU A 21 -1.10 17.69 -4.71
CA GLU A 21 -1.98 18.80 -4.36
C GLU A 21 -2.95 19.17 -5.50
N ALA A 22 -2.51 19.10 -6.76
CA ALA A 22 -3.39 19.29 -7.91
C ALA A 22 -4.46 18.19 -8.01
N ALA A 23 -4.09 16.92 -7.79
CA ALA A 23 -5.05 15.82 -7.74
C ALA A 23 -5.98 15.92 -6.52
N ALA A 24 -5.49 16.46 -5.41
CA ALA A 24 -6.25 16.62 -4.18
C ALA A 24 -7.39 17.66 -4.31
N ARG A 25 -7.19 18.70 -5.11
CA ARG A 25 -8.19 19.73 -5.39
C ARG A 25 -9.33 19.29 -6.32
N ARG A 26 -9.27 18.10 -6.93
CA ARG A 26 -10.31 17.62 -7.85
C ARG A 26 -11.64 17.41 -7.10
N PRO A 27 -12.80 17.78 -7.69
CA PRO A 27 -14.11 17.50 -7.10
C PRO A 27 -14.30 16.02 -6.80
N LEU A 28 -15.09 15.69 -5.76
CA LEU A 28 -15.34 14.30 -5.34
C LEU A 28 -15.83 13.41 -6.49
N ALA A 29 -16.74 13.91 -7.33
CA ALA A 29 -17.23 13.16 -8.50
C ALA A 29 -16.10 12.78 -9.47
N GLN A 30 -15.14 13.68 -9.68
CA GLN A 30 -13.98 13.42 -10.53
C GLN A 30 -13.00 12.44 -9.87
N ARG A 31 -12.80 12.55 -8.55
CA ARG A 31 -12.01 11.58 -7.78
C ARG A 31 -12.61 10.19 -7.89
N ILE A 32 -13.90 10.01 -7.63
CA ILE A 32 -14.59 8.72 -7.77
C ILE A 32 -14.47 8.18 -9.20
N LYS A 33 -14.62 9.04 -10.22
CA LYS A 33 -14.56 8.62 -11.62
C LYS A 33 -13.18 8.08 -12.04
N TYR A 34 -12.09 8.63 -11.48
CA TYR A 34 -10.72 8.35 -11.96
C TYR A 34 -9.77 7.72 -10.92
N ALA A 35 -10.15 7.66 -9.64
CA ALA A 35 -9.28 7.13 -8.59
C ALA A 35 -9.28 5.59 -8.52
N PHE A 36 -10.28 4.93 -9.09
CA PHE A 36 -10.32 3.47 -9.14
C PHE A 36 -9.44 2.97 -10.28
N ILE A 37 -8.21 2.64 -9.95
CA ILE A 37 -7.30 1.92 -10.84
C ILE A 37 -7.35 0.45 -10.44
N ARG A 38 -7.60 -0.44 -11.41
CA ARG A 38 -7.45 -1.88 -11.20
C ARG A 38 -5.95 -2.19 -11.15
N THR A 39 -5.39 -2.16 -9.96
CA THR A 39 -4.03 -2.64 -9.72
C THR A 39 -4.09 -4.10 -9.30
N TYR A 40 -3.50 -4.99 -10.10
CA TYR A 40 -3.30 -6.38 -9.70
C TYR A 40 -2.39 -6.44 -8.49
N LYS A 41 -2.84 -7.11 -7.42
CA LYS A 41 -2.07 -7.33 -6.19
C LYS A 41 -1.59 -8.78 -6.21
N PRO A 42 -0.31 -9.04 -6.55
CA PRO A 42 0.21 -10.40 -6.64
C PRO A 42 -0.07 -11.18 -5.36
N THR A 43 -0.40 -12.45 -5.49
CA THR A 43 -0.71 -13.38 -4.38
C THR A 43 -2.02 -13.09 -3.62
N LEU A 44 -2.38 -11.81 -3.41
CA LEU A 44 -3.68 -11.44 -2.84
C LEU A 44 -4.82 -11.71 -3.82
N ASP A 45 -4.68 -11.29 -5.07
CA ASP A 45 -5.74 -11.42 -6.08
C ASP A 45 -5.81 -12.83 -6.69
N ASP A 46 -4.84 -13.71 -6.41
CA ASP A 46 -4.71 -15.04 -7.02
C ASP A 46 -5.61 -16.11 -6.38
N ALA A 47 -6.32 -15.77 -5.31
CA ALA A 47 -7.34 -16.65 -4.73
C ALA A 47 -8.55 -15.84 -4.28
N PRO A 48 -9.76 -16.43 -4.32
CA PRO A 48 -10.98 -15.76 -3.89
C PRO A 48 -10.97 -15.41 -2.40
N TYR A 49 -10.33 -16.24 -1.57
CA TYR A 49 -10.15 -15.98 -0.14
C TYR A 49 -8.96 -16.76 0.42
N ARG A 50 -8.47 -16.31 1.58
CA ARG A 50 -7.53 -17.02 2.45
C ARG A 50 -7.94 -16.79 3.90
N SER A 51 -7.83 -17.83 4.71
CA SER A 51 -8.04 -17.79 6.15
C SER A 51 -6.84 -18.39 6.88
N PHE A 52 -6.64 -17.99 8.13
CA PHE A 52 -5.55 -18.46 8.99
C PHE A 52 -6.12 -18.72 10.37
N ASP A 53 -5.60 -19.74 11.06
CA ASP A 53 -6.06 -20.09 12.41
C ASP A 53 -5.49 -19.15 13.48
N SER A 54 -4.49 -18.34 13.11
CA SER A 54 -3.89 -17.35 14.00
C SER A 54 -3.27 -16.17 13.25
N MET A 55 -3.09 -15.06 13.98
CA MET A 55 -2.37 -13.88 13.48
C MET A 55 -0.89 -14.16 13.21
N GLN A 56 -0.29 -15.15 13.88
CA GLN A 56 1.10 -15.52 13.63
C GLN A 56 1.25 -16.18 12.26
N GLN A 57 0.35 -17.11 11.92
CA GLN A 57 0.34 -17.75 10.60
C GLN A 57 0.10 -16.73 9.49
N TYR A 58 -0.82 -15.78 9.71
CA TYR A 58 -1.07 -14.67 8.77
C TYR A 58 0.20 -13.83 8.54
N ARG A 59 0.88 -13.38 9.59
CA ARG A 59 2.10 -12.57 9.47
C ARG A 59 3.23 -13.32 8.76
N ALA A 60 3.47 -14.57 9.15
CA ALA A 60 4.46 -15.43 8.48
C ALA A 60 4.12 -15.68 7.01
N TRP A 61 2.84 -15.58 6.61
CA TRP A 61 2.43 -15.62 5.21
C TRP A 61 2.69 -14.29 4.50
N CYS A 62 2.37 -13.16 5.13
CA CYS A 62 2.72 -11.84 4.60
C CYS A 62 4.21 -11.71 4.30
N ASP A 63 5.08 -12.13 5.22
CA ASP A 63 6.54 -12.02 5.06
C ASP A 63 7.07 -12.83 3.88
N ARG A 64 6.52 -14.03 3.62
CA ARG A 64 7.01 -14.94 2.57
C ARG A 64 6.35 -14.77 1.21
N ALA A 65 5.07 -14.37 1.18
CA ALA A 65 4.23 -14.47 0.00
C ALA A 65 3.90 -13.11 -0.62
N LEU A 66 3.95 -12.02 0.16
CA LEU A 66 3.60 -10.70 -0.34
C LEU A 66 4.84 -9.92 -0.78
N PRO A 67 4.77 -9.21 -1.92
CA PRO A 67 5.79 -8.23 -2.28
C PRO A 67 5.96 -7.13 -1.22
N SER A 68 7.21 -6.67 -1.03
CA SER A 68 7.56 -5.65 -0.04
C SER A 68 6.83 -4.32 -0.24
N TRP A 69 6.58 -3.93 -1.50
CA TRP A 69 5.88 -2.68 -1.84
C TRP A 69 4.42 -2.63 -1.37
N LEU A 70 3.82 -3.76 -0.99
CA LEU A 70 2.48 -3.78 -0.38
C LEU A 70 2.48 -3.39 1.11
N GLY A 71 3.64 -3.36 1.78
CA GLY A 71 3.77 -2.89 3.16
C GLY A 71 3.22 -3.83 4.24
N TYR A 72 2.98 -5.11 3.93
CA TYR A 72 2.51 -6.11 4.89
C TYR A 72 3.65 -6.89 5.57
N GLN A 73 4.86 -6.81 5.03
CA GLN A 73 6.05 -7.43 5.64
C GLN A 73 6.48 -6.62 6.86
N ARG A 74 7.04 -7.30 7.87
CA ARG A 74 7.48 -6.67 9.12
C ARG A 74 8.99 -6.48 9.21
#